data_AF-E2A4B0-F1
#
_entry.id   AF-E2A4B0-F1
#
_cell.length_a   1.000
_cell.length_b   1.000
_cell.length_c   1.000
_cell.angle_alpha   90.00
_cell.angle_beta   90.00
_cell.angle_gamma   90.00
#
_symmetry.space_group_name_H-M   'P 1'
#
loop_
_entity.id
_entity.type
_entity.pdbx_description
1 polymer ?
#
loop_
_entity_poly.entity_id
_entity_poly.type
_entity_poly.pdbx_seq_one_letter_code
_entity_poly.pdbx_strand_id
1 'polypeptide(L)'
;LHPEIQKNILPIYEDLSRDDLLERCIGGFTQNANESFNATVWRLAPKHLNCGSKIIEIAAYLAAGIFNDGYSFVLRIMNDLELPIG
;
A
#
# COMPACT_ATOMS: atom_id res chain seq x y z
N LEU A 1 16.67 -9.95 -26.63
CA LEU A 1 15.32 -9.82 -27.22
C LEU A 1 15.42 -10.02 -28.72
N HIS A 2 14.37 -10.51 -29.40
CA HIS A 2 14.37 -10.50 -30.88
C HIS A 2 14.51 -9.05 -31.38
N PRO A 3 15.33 -8.75 -32.41
CA PRO A 3 15.63 -7.38 -32.83
C PRO A 3 14.39 -6.54 -33.11
N GLU A 4 13.36 -7.18 -33.69
CA GLU A 4 12.09 -6.53 -33.98
C GLU A 4 11.31 -6.16 -32.71
N ILE A 5 11.33 -7.01 -31.68
CA ILE A 5 10.69 -6.70 -30.40
C ILE A 5 11.45 -5.58 -29.70
N GLN A 6 12.79 -5.60 -29.73
CA GLN A 6 13.61 -4.54 -29.14
C GLN A 6 13.34 -3.18 -29.80
N LYS A 7 13.23 -3.14 -31.12
CA LYS A 7 12.90 -1.93 -31.87
C LYS A 7 11.55 -1.33 -31.47
N ASN A 8 10.58 -2.17 -31.11
CA ASN A 8 9.25 -1.72 -30.68
C ASN A 8 9.20 -1.33 -29.20
N ILE A 9 9.98 -1.98 -28.32
CA ILE A 9 9.94 -1.72 -26.87
C ILE A 9 10.82 -0.54 -26.46
N LEU A 10 11.96 -0.31 -27.12
CA LEU A 10 12.91 0.73 -26.72
C LEU A 10 12.27 2.12 -26.60
N PRO A 11 11.44 2.60 -27.56
CA PRO A 11 10.81 3.91 -27.44
C PRO A 11 9.85 4.01 -26.25
N ILE A 12 9.15 2.92 -25.91
CA ILE A 12 8.24 2.86 -24.76
C ILE A 12 9.04 2.90 -23.46
N TYR A 13 10.15 2.16 -23.41
CA TYR A 13 11.05 2.19 -22.25
C TYR A 13 11.63 3.58 -22.04
N GLU A 14 12.10 4.25 -23.09
CA GLU A 14 12.65 5.60 -23.02
C GLU A 14 11.62 6.64 -22.56
N ASP A 15 10.39 6.59 -23.11
CA ASP A 15 9.32 7.49 -22.67
C ASP A 15 8.92 7.23 -21.21
N LEU A 16 8.80 5.96 -20.78
CA LEU A 16 8.51 5.62 -19.38
C LEU A 16 9.69 5.88 -18.42
N SER A 17 10.89 6.09 -18.94
CA SER A 17 12.11 6.37 -18.15
C SER A 17 12.46 7.86 -18.09
N ARG A 18 11.56 8.76 -18.53
CA ARG A 18 11.77 10.19 -18.42
C ARG A 18 11.84 10.63 -16.95
N ASP A 19 12.78 11.51 -16.65
CA ASP A 19 13.03 12.00 -15.28
C ASP A 19 11.77 12.59 -14.63
N ASP A 20 10.94 13.33 -15.37
CA ASP A 20 9.71 13.92 -14.84
C ASP A 20 8.65 12.88 -14.43
N LEU A 21 8.65 11.70 -15.07
CA LEU A 21 7.82 10.58 -14.67
C LEU A 21 8.42 9.85 -13.46
N LEU A 22 9.73 9.66 -13.44
CA LEU A 22 10.43 8.97 -12.35
C LEU A 22 10.44 9.78 -11.05
N GLU A 23 10.55 11.11 -11.12
CA GLU A 23 10.49 12.00 -9.95
C GLU A 23 9.18 11.83 -9.17
N ARG A 24 8.07 11.55 -9.86
CA ARG A 24 6.76 11.26 -9.23
C ARG A 24 6.77 9.97 -8.41
N CYS A 25 7.69 9.04 -8.70
CA CYS A 25 7.84 7.78 -7.99
C CYS A 25 8.73 7.89 -6.75
N ILE A 26 9.55 8.94 -6.61
CA ILE A 26 10.46 9.14 -5.47
C ILE A 26 9.69 9.17 -4.15
N GLY A 27 8.47 9.72 -4.14
CA GLY A 27 7.62 9.76 -2.96
C GLY A 27 7.07 8.40 -2.52
N GLY A 28 7.23 7.33 -3.33
CA GLY A 28 6.74 5.99 -3.00
C GLY A 28 5.22 5.90 -2.88
N PHE A 29 4.48 6.87 -3.43
CA PHE A 29 3.03 6.89 -3.37
C PHE A 29 2.45 5.73 -4.17
N THR A 30 1.49 5.03 -3.57
CA THR A 30 0.75 4.00 -4.30
C THR A 30 -0.06 4.64 -5.42
N GLN A 31 0.03 4.05 -6.61
CA GLN A 31 -0.79 4.44 -7.77
C GLN A 31 -2.27 4.06 -7.58
N ASN A 32 -2.58 3.18 -6.61
CA ASN A 32 -3.94 2.78 -6.27
C ASN A 32 -4.14 2.80 -4.75
N ALA A 33 -4.27 4.00 -4.19
CA ALA A 33 -4.50 4.22 -2.76
C ALA A 33 -5.72 3.46 -2.24
N ASN A 34 -6.81 3.47 -3.01
CA ASN A 34 -8.05 2.80 -2.63
C ASN A 34 -7.89 1.28 -2.57
N GLU A 35 -7.24 0.66 -3.55
CA GLU A 35 -6.99 -0.78 -3.51
C GLU A 35 -6.02 -1.16 -2.40
N SER A 36 -4.94 -0.39 -2.21
CA SER A 36 -3.97 -0.62 -1.13
C SER A 36 -4.62 -0.54 0.26
N PHE A 37 -5.42 0.50 0.51
CA PHE A 37 -6.16 0.67 1.75
C PHE A 37 -7.16 -0.47 1.96
N ASN A 38 -8.02 -0.74 0.96
CA ASN A 38 -9.05 -1.78 1.05
C ASN A 38 -8.43 -3.17 1.24
N ALA A 39 -7.32 -3.47 0.56
CA ALA A 39 -6.62 -4.74 0.74
C ALA A 39 -6.16 -4.95 2.18
N THR A 40 -5.75 -3.89 2.89
CA THR A 40 -5.40 -3.97 4.32
C THR A 40 -6.63 -4.15 5.20
N VAL A 41 -7.72 -3.42 4.95
CA VAL A 41 -8.99 -3.61 5.67
C VAL A 41 -9.46 -5.06 5.56
N TRP A 42 -9.49 -5.62 4.35
CA TRP A 42 -9.96 -6.99 4.12
C TRP A 42 -8.99 -8.08 4.58
N ARG A 43 -7.73 -7.73 4.84
CA ARG A 43 -6.78 -8.63 5.50
C ARG A 43 -7.05 -8.73 7.00
N LEU A 44 -7.48 -7.63 7.62
CA LEU A 44 -7.85 -7.57 9.04
C LEU A 44 -9.27 -8.10 9.29
N ALA A 45 -10.20 -7.83 8.38
CA ALA A 45 -11.60 -8.27 8.44
C ALA A 45 -12.01 -8.92 7.10
N PRO A 46 -11.77 -10.23 6.92
CA PRO A 46 -12.00 -10.89 5.64
C PRO A 46 -13.45 -10.84 5.17
N LYS A 47 -13.67 -10.46 3.91
CA LYS A 47 -15.02 -10.31 3.30
C LYS A 47 -15.88 -11.58 3.32
N HIS A 48 -15.24 -12.74 3.35
CA HIS A 48 -15.92 -14.04 3.35
C HIS A 48 -16.33 -14.49 4.75
N LEU A 49 -16.02 -13.70 5.79
CA LEU A 49 -16.38 -13.95 7.17
C LEU A 49 -17.35 -12.87 7.66
N ASN A 50 -18.23 -13.26 8.58
CA ASN A 50 -19.11 -12.31 9.25
C ASN A 50 -18.31 -11.56 10.32
N CYS A 51 -18.07 -10.26 10.10
CA CYS A 51 -17.46 -9.37 11.08
C CYS A 51 -18.50 -8.36 11.57
N GLY A 52 -18.57 -8.13 12.88
CA GLY A 52 -19.43 -7.09 13.45
C GLY A 52 -18.95 -5.69 13.07
N SER A 53 -19.85 -4.70 13.11
CA SER A 53 -19.55 -3.31 12.73
C SER A 53 -18.34 -2.72 13.45
N LYS A 54 -18.20 -2.99 14.76
CA LYS A 54 -17.03 -2.56 15.55
C LYS A 54 -15.70 -3.13 15.05
N ILE A 55 -15.69 -4.37 14.55
CA ILE A 55 -14.49 -5.00 14.01
C ILE A 55 -14.10 -4.31 12.69
N ILE A 56 -15.08 -4.04 11.83
CA ILE A 56 -14.85 -3.31 10.57
C ILE A 56 -14.31 -1.90 10.84
N GLU A 57 -14.87 -1.20 11.83
CA GLU A 57 -14.42 0.13 12.23
C GLU A 57 -12.97 0.11 12.72
N ILE A 58 -12.62 -0.81 13.63
CA ILE A 58 -11.24 -0.99 14.10
C ILE A 58 -10.29 -1.30 12.93
N ALA A 59 -10.68 -2.23 12.04
CA ALA A 59 -9.88 -2.58 10.87
C ALA A 59 -9.65 -1.37 9.94
N ALA A 60 -10.64 -0.50 9.77
CA ALA A 60 -10.51 0.72 8.98
C ALA A 60 -9.53 1.72 9.61
N TYR A 61 -9.61 1.95 10.92
CA TYR A 61 -8.66 2.82 11.63
C TYR A 61 -7.23 2.26 11.58
N LEU A 62 -7.06 0.96 11.81
CA LEU A 62 -5.75 0.31 11.71
C LEU A 62 -5.18 0.41 10.29
N ALA A 63 -6.00 0.16 9.26
CA ALA A 63 -5.58 0.27 7.87
C ALA A 63 -5.16 1.71 7.51
N ALA A 64 -5.89 2.72 7.99
CA ALA A 64 -5.53 4.11 7.77
C ALA A 64 -4.20 4.48 8.44
N GLY A 65 -3.99 4.04 9.68
CA GLY A 65 -2.74 4.26 10.40
C GLY A 65 -1.54 3.59 9.73
N ILE A 66 -1.69 2.33 9.32
CA ILE A 66 -0.65 1.58 8.58
C ILE A 66 -0.37 2.24 7.23
N PHE A 67 -1.39 2.75 6.53
CA PHE A 67 -1.22 3.41 5.24
C PHE A 67 -0.40 4.71 5.34
N ASN A 68 -0.65 5.52 6.37
CA ASN A 68 0.00 6.82 6.53
C ASN A 68 1.39 6.71 7.19
N ASP A 69 1.53 5.85 8.20
CA ASP A 69 2.69 5.84 9.09
C ASP A 69 3.40 4.48 9.17
N GLY A 70 2.93 3.48 8.41
CA GLY A 70 3.50 2.14 8.40
C GLY A 70 3.51 1.47 9.79
N TYR A 71 4.59 0.75 10.09
CA TYR A 71 4.73 0.04 11.36
C TYR A 71 4.96 0.97 12.56
N SER A 72 5.35 2.23 12.35
CA SER A 72 5.45 3.21 13.44
C SER A 72 4.10 3.42 14.13
N PHE A 73 3.00 3.40 13.37
CA PHE A 73 1.66 3.43 13.95
C PHE A 73 1.35 2.17 14.77
N VAL A 74 1.73 0.99 14.28
CA VAL A 74 1.54 -0.28 15.00
C VAL A 74 2.27 -0.26 16.34
N LEU A 75 3.52 0.20 16.36
CA LEU A 75 4.31 0.33 17.59
C LEU A 75 3.68 1.30 18.59
N ARG A 76 3.11 2.42 18.14
CA ARG A 76 2.37 3.35 19.01
C ARG A 76 1.13 2.71 19.62
N ILE A 77 0.33 2.02 18.81
CA ILE A 77 -0.84 1.28 19.33
C ILE A 77 -0.42 0.21 20.33
N MET A 78 0.66 -0.53 20.06
CA MET A 78 1.18 -1.52 21.01
C MET A 78 1.58 -0.88 22.34
N ASN A 79 2.28 0.25 22.30
CA ASN A 79 2.64 1.01 23.50
C ASN A 79 1.40 1.51 24.27
N ASP A 80 0.42 2.08 23.56
CA ASP A 80 -0.81 2.61 24.17
C ASP A 80 -1.70 1.51 24.78
N LEU A 81 -1.59 0.27 24.27
CA LEU A 81 -2.24 -0.92 24.80
C LEU A 81 -1.37 -1.67 25.83
N GLU A 82 -0.22 -1.11 26.21
CA GLU A 82 0.74 -1.71 27.15
C GLU A 82 1.22 -3.11 26.73
N LEU A 83 1.32 -3.35 25.41
CA LEU A 83 1.82 -4.59 24.85
C LEU A 83 3.36 -4.60 24.85
N PRO A 84 4.01 -5.72 25.19
CA PRO A 84 5.46 -5.83 25.13
C PRO A 84 5.96 -5.67 23.69
N ILE A 85 6.85 -4.71 23.49
CA ILE A 85 7.55 -4.49 22.22
C ILE A 85 8.93 -5.13 22.34
N GLY A 86 9.11 -6.31 21.75
CA GLY A 86 10.42 -6.95 21.53
C GLY A 86 11.25 -7.24 22.77
#